data_AF-A0A3S8ZX80-F1
#
_entry.id   AF-A0A3S8ZX80-F1
#
_cell.length_a   1.000
_cell.length_b   1.000
_cell.length_c   1.000
_cell.angle_alpha   90.00
_cell.angle_beta   90.00
_cell.angle_gamma   90.00
#
_symmetry.space_group_name_H-M   'P 1'
#
loop_
_entity.id
_entity.type
_entity.pdbx_description
1 polymer ?
#
loop_
_entity_poly.entity_id
_entity_poly.type
_entity_poly.pdbx_seq_one_letter_code
_entity_poly.pdbx_strand_id
1 'polypeptide(L)' 'MLARPTARSSLNFYTEQLEQGLVDYIHYYNHNRIKLKLKGLSPAQYRTQPLST' A
#
# COMPACT_ATOMS: atom_id res chain seq x y z
N MET A 1 -18.65 -27.82 14.34
CA MET A 1 -19.64 -26.91 13.73
C MET A 1 -19.06 -25.50 13.82
N LEU A 2 -18.59 -24.90 12.72
CA LEU A 2 -18.08 -23.52 12.76
C LEU A 2 -19.28 -22.57 12.71
N ALA A 3 -19.43 -21.71 13.72
CA ALA A 3 -20.53 -20.77 13.81
C ALA A 3 -20.54 -19.84 12.58
N ARG A 4 -21.73 -19.59 12.01
CA ARG A 4 -21.86 -18.66 10.89
C ARG A 4 -21.57 -17.24 11.38
N PRO A 5 -20.63 -16.51 10.74
CA PRO A 5 -20.35 -15.15 11.14
C PRO A 5 -21.60 -14.27 10.95
N THR A 6 -21.79 -13.36 11.90
CA THR A 6 -22.84 -12.32 11.80
C THR A 6 -22.46 -11.31 10.72
N ALA A 7 -23.45 -10.61 10.15
CA ALA A 7 -23.20 -9.58 9.15
C ALA A 7 -22.21 -8.49 9.63
N ARG A 8 -22.21 -8.18 10.93
CA ARG A 8 -21.27 -7.22 11.52
C ARG A 8 -19.84 -7.75 11.61
N SER A 9 -19.65 -9.02 11.98
CA SER A 9 -18.31 -9.64 11.94
C SER A 9 -17.77 -9.75 10.51
N SER A 10 -18.64 -10.01 9.53
CA SER A 10 -18.25 -10.02 8.12
C SER A 10 -17.84 -8.62 7.65
N LEU A 11 -18.60 -7.58 8.01
CA LEU A 11 -18.26 -6.19 7.65
C LEU A 11 -16.91 -5.78 8.24
N ASN A 12 -16.67 -6.04 9.53
CA ASN A 12 -15.39 -5.74 10.17
C ASN A 12 -14.22 -6.43 9.47
N PHE A 13 -14.37 -7.72 9.12
CA PHE A 13 -13.35 -8.46 8.36
C PHE A 13 -13.03 -7.79 7.02
N TYR A 14 -14.05 -7.37 6.25
CA TYR A 14 -13.81 -6.69 4.97
C TYR A 14 -13.15 -5.32 5.15
N THR A 15 -13.51 -4.57 6.19
CA THR A 15 -12.87 -3.31 6.53
C THR A 15 -11.39 -3.51 6.88
N GLU A 16 -11.07 -4.46 7.74
CA GLU A 16 -9.69 -4.78 8.13
C GLU A 16 -8.84 -5.20 6.92
N GLN A 17 -9.40 -6.05 6.03
CA GLN A 17 -8.71 -6.46 4.80
C GLN A 17 -8.48 -5.30 3.83
N LEU A 18 -9.46 -4.39 3.72
CA LEU A 18 -9.31 -3.21 2.88
C LEU A 18 -8.24 -2.27 3.43
N GLU A 19 -8.24 -2.03 4.75
CA GLU A 19 -7.23 -1.21 5.41
C GLU A 19 -5.83 -1.78 5.20
N GLN A 20 -5.64 -3.08 5.41
CA GLN A 20 -4.36 -3.74 5.18
C GLN A 20 -3.94 -3.64 3.70
N GLY A 21 -4.86 -3.89 2.78
CA GLY A 21 -4.58 -3.77 1.34
C GLY A 21 -4.18 -2.36 0.93
N LEU A 22 -4.75 -1.32 1.55
CA LEU A 22 -4.35 0.07 1.32
C LEU A 22 -2.96 0.37 1.86
N VAL A 23 -2.62 -0.11 3.06
CA VAL A 23 -1.28 0.03 3.64
C VAL A 23 -0.24 -0.61 2.72
N ASP A 24 -0.48 -1.83 2.28
CA ASP A 24 0.42 -2.58 1.40
C ASP A 24 0.59 -1.86 0.05
N TYR A 25 -0.51 -1.36 -0.52
CA TYR A 25 -0.48 -0.61 -1.77
C TYR A 25 0.31 0.70 -1.65
N ILE A 26 0.12 1.45 -0.56
CA ILE A 26 0.87 2.69 -0.29
C ILE A 26 2.36 2.39 -0.15
N HIS A 27 2.72 1.31 0.57
CA HIS A 27 4.10 0.90 0.72
C HIS A 27 4.73 0.54 -0.64
N TYR A 28 4.07 -0.35 -1.40
CA TYR A 28 4.48 -0.73 -2.75
C TYR A 28 4.68 0.51 -3.63
N TYR A 29 3.69 1.40 -3.66
CA TYR A 29 3.73 2.58 -4.52
C TYR A 29 4.91 3.49 -4.18
N ASN A 30 5.21 3.70 -2.90
CA ASN A 30 6.26 4.62 -2.49
C ASN A 30 7.67 4.03 -2.57
N HIS A 31 7.84 2.73 -2.29
CA HIS A 31 9.16 2.12 -2.08
C HIS A 31 9.54 1.10 -3.15
N ASN A 32 8.58 0.36 -3.71
CA ASN A 32 8.89 -0.78 -4.58
C ASN A 32 8.56 -0.52 -6.06
N ARG A 33 7.73 0.49 -6.34
CA ARG A 33 7.29 0.76 -7.70
C ARG A 33 8.44 1.27 -8.57
N ILE A 34 8.83 0.48 -9.56
CA ILE A 34 9.85 0.85 -10.53
C ILE A 34 9.20 1.63 -11.69
N LYS A 35 9.80 2.77 -12.03
CA LYS A 35 9.46 3.57 -13.21
C LYS A 35 10.73 3.93 -13.96
N LEU A 36 10.77 3.67 -15.27
CA LEU A 36 11.92 3.99 -16.12
C LEU A 36 12.36 5.45 -16.00
N LYS A 37 11.39 6.38 -15.92
CA LYS A 37 11.65 7.81 -15.77
C LYS A 37 12.33 8.22 -14.45
N LEU A 38 12.29 7.36 -13.43
CA LEU A 38 12.92 7.63 -12.14
C LEU A 38 14.36 7.11 -12.06
N LYS A 39 14.93 6.64 -13.19
CA LYS A 39 16.32 6.18 -13.27
C LYS A 39 16.66 5.11 -12.21
N GLY A 40 15.74 4.18 -11.98
CA GLY A 40 15.89 3.09 -11.00
C GLY A 40 15.53 3.46 -9.56
N LEU A 41 15.19 4.72 -9.27
CA LEU A 41 14.76 5.14 -7.94
C LEU A 41 13.30 4.79 -7.68
N SER A 42 12.99 4.46 -6.42
CA SER A 42 11.61 4.45 -5.95
C SER A 42 11.02 5.87 -5.91
N PRO A 43 9.68 6.02 -5.92
CA PRO A 43 9.05 7.33 -5.82
C PRO A 43 9.44 8.12 -4.56
N ALA A 44 9.64 7.48 -3.41
CA ALA A 44 10.11 8.14 -2.20
C ALA A 44 11.55 8.67 -2.34
N GLN A 45 12.46 7.85 -2.87
CA GLN A 45 13.85 8.27 -3.11
C GLN A 45 13.95 9.39 -4.15
N TYR A 46 13.14 9.34 -5.21
CA TYR A 46 13.14 10.37 -6.23
C TYR A 46 12.76 11.76 -5.68
N ARG A 47 11.78 11.83 -4.76
CA ARG A 47 11.34 13.10 -4.15
C ARG A 47 12.36 13.71 -3.19
N THR A 48 13.27 12.90 -2.66
CA THR A 48 14.29 13.34 -1.70
C THR A 48 15.62 13.68 -2.37
N GLN A 49 15.70 13.60 -3.71
CA GLN A 49 16.89 14.04 -4.41
C GLN A 49 17.11 15.54 -4.22
N PRO A 50 18.35 15.97 -3.91
CA PRO A 50 18.68 17.38 -3.87
C PRO A 50 18.51 17.97 -5.26
N LEU A 51 18.00 19.20 -5.32
CA LEU A 51 17.99 19.97 -6.55
C LEU A 51 19.45 20.16 -6.98
N SER A 52 19.83 19.62 -8.13
CA SER A 52 21.12 19.94 -8.74
C SER A 52 21.10 21.43 -9.10
N THR A 53 21.72 22.23 -8.23
CA THR A 53 21.98 23.66 -8.46
C THR A 53 23.37 23.80 -9.05
#